data_AF-A0A9D6WIB7-F1
#
_entry.id   AF-A0A9D6WIB7-F1
#
_cell.length_a   1.000
_cell.length_b   1.000
_cell.length_c   1.000
_cell.angle_alpha   90.00
_cell.angle_beta   90.00
_cell.angle_gamma   90.00
#
_symmetry.space_group_name_H-M   'P 1'
#
loop_
_entity.id
_entity.type
_entity.pdbx_description
1 polymer ?
#
loop_
_entity_poly.entity_id
_entity_poly.type
_entity_poly.pdbx_seq_one_letter_code
_entity_poly.pdbx_strand_id
1 'polypeptide(L)' 'ADDVVKSALLAHKKKTSVYDMLYAVIAKRLGTDLITADDQFVRKTKFSHVKLLSEYA' A
#
# COMPACT_ATOMS: atom_id res chain seq x y z
N ALA A 1 13.98 9.88 -3.50
CA ALA A 1 13.11 10.62 -4.45
C ALA A 1 12.17 9.66 -5.19
N ASP A 2 12.70 8.53 -5.67
CA ASP A 2 11.95 7.55 -6.46
C ASP A 2 10.70 6.97 -5.78
N ASP A 3 10.75 6.68 -4.48
CA ASP A 3 9.60 6.11 -3.77
C ASP A 3 8.39 7.07 -3.81
N VAL A 4 8.60 8.37 -3.65
CA VAL A 4 7.51 9.38 -3.68
C VAL A 4 6.88 9.48 -5.06
N VAL A 5 7.69 9.56 -6.12
CA VAL A 5 7.20 9.63 -7.51
C VAL A 5 6.45 8.35 -7.88
N LYS A 6 7.01 7.19 -7.54
CA LYS A 6 6.37 5.89 -7.76
C LYS A 6 5.03 5.78 -7.02
N SER A 7 4.98 6.26 -5.78
CA SER A 7 3.75 6.27 -4.99
C SER A 7 2.69 7.19 -5.59
N ALA A 8 3.06 8.37 -6.07
CA ALA A 8 2.12 9.27 -6.74
C ALA A 8 1.50 8.61 -8.00
N LEU A 9 2.33 7.99 -8.85
CA LEU A 9 1.87 7.31 -10.06
C LEU A 9 0.96 6.12 -9.75
N LEU A 10 1.32 5.28 -8.78
CA LEU A 10 0.51 4.12 -8.38
C LEU A 10 -0.78 4.55 -7.68
N ALA A 11 -0.73 5.58 -6.83
CA ALA A 11 -1.90 6.11 -6.14
C ALA A 11 -2.94 6.62 -7.13
N HIS A 12 -2.50 7.35 -8.17
CA HIS A 12 -3.37 7.78 -9.26
C HIS A 12 -4.01 6.58 -9.98
N LYS A 13 -3.21 5.58 -10.38
CA LYS A 13 -3.70 4.37 -11.07
C LYS A 13 -4.69 3.56 -10.23
N LYS A 14 -4.49 3.49 -8.92
CA LYS A 14 -5.28 2.68 -7.99
C LYS A 14 -6.41 3.45 -7.30
N LYS A 15 -6.53 4.75 -7.55
CA LYS A 15 -7.51 5.65 -6.90
C LYS A 15 -7.42 5.60 -5.36
N THR A 16 -6.21 5.73 -4.85
CA THR A 16 -5.87 5.79 -3.42
C THR A 16 -5.14 7.09 -3.10
N SER A 17 -4.91 7.38 -1.81
CA SER A 17 -4.05 8.51 -1.43
C SER A 17 -2.58 8.20 -1.71
N VAL A 18 -1.77 9.24 -1.86
CA VAL A 18 -0.31 9.11 -2.05
C VAL A 18 0.35 8.56 -0.78
N TYR A 19 -0.15 8.91 0.41
CA TYR A 19 0.40 8.45 1.68
C TYR A 19 0.23 6.95 1.88
N ASP A 20 -0.97 6.41 1.65
CA ASP A 20 -1.21 4.96 1.77
C ASP A 20 -0.34 4.17 0.78
N MET A 21 -0.21 4.69 -0.44
CA MET A 21 0.63 4.09 -1.46
C MET A 21 2.13 4.17 -1.12
N LEU A 22 2.58 5.21 -0.41
CA LEU A 22 3.95 5.32 0.05
C LEU A 22 4.33 4.20 1.01
N TYR A 23 3.46 3.89 1.97
CA TYR A 23 3.67 2.74 2.86
C TYR A 23 3.73 1.43 2.08
N ALA A 24 2.83 1.21 1.11
CA ALA A 24 2.84 0.00 0.31
C ALA A 24 4.10 -0.12 -0.57
N VAL A 25 4.62 0.98 -1.10
CA VAL A 25 5.86 0.99 -1.90
C VAL A 25 7.08 0.68 -1.04
N ILE A 26 7.18 1.29 0.14
CA ILE A 26 8.28 1.06 1.08
C ILE A 26 8.27 -0.38 1.58
N ALA A 27 7.11 -0.91 1.97
CA ALA A 27 6.96 -2.30 2.42
C ALA A 27 7.46 -3.29 1.35
N LYS A 28 7.07 -3.09 0.08
CA LYS A 28 7.59 -3.90 -1.02
C LYS A 28 9.11 -3.80 -1.18
N ARG A 29 9.68 -2.60 -1.05
CA ARG A 29 11.13 -2.37 -1.19
C ARG A 29 11.92 -3.05 -0.08
N LEU A 30 11.38 -3.08 1.13
CA LEU A 30 12.01 -3.71 2.29
C LEU A 30 11.70 -5.21 2.42
N GLY A 31 10.82 -5.75 1.58
CA GLY A 31 10.40 -7.15 1.67
C GLY A 31 9.56 -7.44 2.91
N THR A 32 8.79 -6.44 3.39
CA THR A 32 7.94 -6.55 4.57
C THR A 32 6.46 -6.45 4.18
N ASP A 33 5.58 -6.93 5.06
CA ASP A 33 4.15 -6.71 4.93
C ASP A 33 3.74 -5.35 5.51
N LEU A 34 2.80 -4.69 4.82
CA LEU A 34 2.05 -3.55 5.35
C LEU A 34 0.75 -4.07 5.95
N ILE A 35 0.63 -3.96 7.27
CA ILE A 35 -0.62 -4.25 7.99
C ILE A 35 -1.41 -2.95 8.12
N THR A 36 -2.66 -2.95 7.67
CA THR A 36 -3.54 -1.78 7.74
C THR A 36 -4.96 -2.17 8.13
N ALA A 37 -5.69 -1.26 8.78
CA ALA A 37 -7.12 -1.42 9.05
C ALA A 37 -8.00 -0.96 7.87
N ASP A 38 -7.42 -0.33 6.84
CA ASP A 38 -8.15 0.17 5.67
C ASP A 38 -8.46 -0.97 4.66
N ASP A 39 -9.65 -1.53 4.76
CA ASP A 39 -10.11 -2.61 3.88
C ASP A 39 -10.26 -2.15 2.42
N GLN A 40 -10.66 -0.90 2.18
CA GLN A 40 -10.80 -0.36 0.84
C GLN A 40 -9.44 -0.27 0.14
N PHE A 41 -8.40 0.12 0.86
CA PHE A 41 -7.04 0.18 0.32
C PHE A 41 -6.55 -1.22 -0.08
N VAL A 42 -6.74 -2.22 0.77
CA VAL A 42 -6.40 -3.64 0.47
C VAL A 42 -7.15 -4.10 -0.79
N ARG A 43 -8.46 -3.87 -0.87
CA ARG A 43 -9.31 -4.26 -2.01
C ARG A 43 -8.93 -3.55 -3.32
N LYS A 44 -8.61 -2.26 -3.28
CA LYS A 44 -8.21 -1.47 -4.46
C LYS A 44 -6.84 -1.87 -4.99
N THR A 45 -5.87 -2.04 -4.09
CA THR A 45 -4.48 -2.29 -4.49
C THR A 45 -4.26 -3.74 -4.92
N LYS A 46 -4.83 -4.70 -4.17
CA LYS A 46 -4.63 -6.15 -4.35
C LYS A 46 -3.16 -6.56 -4.32
N PHE A 47 -2.34 -5.84 -3.58
CA PHE A 47 -0.94 -6.18 -3.40
C PHE A 47 -0.80 -7.31 -2.39
N SER A 48 0.00 -8.33 -2.71
CA SER A 48 0.18 -9.50 -1.85
C SER A 48 0.79 -9.16 -0.49
N HIS A 49 1.59 -8.10 -0.42
CA HIS A 49 2.28 -7.59 0.77
C HIS A 49 1.51 -6.50 1.52
N VAL A 50 0.22 -6.29 1.21
CA VAL A 50 -0.67 -5.38 1.94
C VAL A 50 -1.81 -6.22 2.51
N LYS A 51 -1.89 -6.31 3.84
CA LYS A 51 -2.79 -7.21 4.57
C LYS A 51 -3.74 -6.44 5.49
N LEU A 52 -4.92 -7.02 5.72
CA LEU A 52 -5.89 -6.43 6.64
C LEU A 52 -5.54 -6.79 8.08
N LEU A 53 -5.61 -5.83 8.99
CA LEU A 53 -5.30 -6.02 10.42
C LEU A 53 -6.12 -7.16 11.04
N SER A 54 -7.35 -7.36 10.59
CA SER A 54 -8.22 -8.45 11.07
C SER A 54 -7.72 -9.86 10.75
N GLU A 55 -6.74 -10.03 9.85
CA GLU A 55 -6.09 -11.33 9.60
C GLU A 55 -5.19 -11.77 10.77
N TYR A 56 -4.88 -10.86 11.69
CA TYR A 56 -3.98 -11.06 12.84
C TYR A 56 -4.67 -10.85 14.20
N ALA A 57 -6.00 -10.73 14.20
CA ALA A 57 -6.82 -10.51 15.40
C ALA A 57 -7.52 -11.79 15.86
#